data_AF-A0A4Q2XT76-F1
#
_entry.id   AF-A0A4Q2XT76-F1
#
_cell.length_a   1.000
_cell.length_b   1.000
_cell.length_c   1.000
_cell.angle_alpha   90.00
_cell.angle_beta   90.00
_cell.angle_gamma   90.00
#
_symmetry.space_group_name_H-M   'P 1'
#
loop_
_entity.id
_entity.type
_entity.pdbx_description
1 polymer ?
#
loop_
_entity_poly.entity_id
_entity_poly.type
_entity_poly.pdbx_seq_one_letter_code
_entity_poly.pdbx_strand_id
1 'polypeptide(L)'
;MKWLHLLTLLAVVISPLSAKEEPEDKGKDYERQRERAVEGNREKAREAWQKDGRKLKRDELTAMETLYQEANENPRTPESQEMLKELIKKYPETNRAGCAACYLGQFSRDAAESEKYLELAIKDYSDCYYLNGTSVGGWARMLLAGREKNSGSASKARKLAAEIRKDYPDATNHSGELLVPFLDKE
;
A
#
# COMPACT_ATOMS: atom_id res chain seq x y z
N MET A 1 61.34 39.51 -56.09
CA MET A 1 61.96 38.81 -54.96
C MET A 1 61.10 38.99 -53.73
N LYS A 2 60.78 37.87 -53.05
CA LYS A 2 60.16 37.69 -51.71
C LYS A 2 58.67 38.09 -51.60
N TRP A 3 57.68 37.17 -51.55
CA TRP A 3 57.34 36.06 -50.62
C TRP A 3 56.74 36.49 -49.26
N LEU A 4 55.63 35.81 -48.89
CA LEU A 4 54.98 35.63 -47.57
C LEU A 4 54.13 36.78 -46.99
N HIS A 5 52.95 36.59 -46.36
CA HIS A 5 52.15 35.40 -46.06
C HIS A 5 50.67 35.78 -45.85
N LEU A 6 49.80 34.88 -46.28
CA LEU A 6 48.39 34.74 -45.96
C LEU A 6 48.23 34.38 -44.46
N LEU A 7 47.32 35.03 -43.73
CA LEU A 7 46.88 34.59 -42.40
C LEU A 7 45.36 34.80 -42.30
N THR A 8 44.63 33.80 -42.78
CA THR A 8 43.20 33.60 -42.53
C THR A 8 43.03 33.05 -41.11
N LEU A 9 42.55 33.89 -40.19
CA LEU A 9 42.08 33.46 -38.88
C LEU A 9 40.71 32.79 -39.04
N LEU A 10 40.68 31.45 -38.97
CA LEU A 10 39.45 30.70 -38.72
C LEU A 10 39.05 30.89 -37.25
N ALA A 11 37.99 31.64 -37.01
CA ALA A 11 37.33 31.66 -35.70
C ALA A 11 36.49 30.37 -35.58
N VAL A 12 36.97 29.40 -34.81
CA VAL A 12 36.19 28.23 -34.40
C VAL A 12 35.18 28.70 -33.36
N VAL A 13 33.91 28.80 -33.76
CA VAL A 13 32.79 29.04 -32.85
C VAL A 13 32.51 27.74 -32.10
N ILE A 14 33.12 27.58 -30.93
CA ILE A 14 32.77 26.51 -30.00
C ILE A 14 31.39 26.84 -29.45
N SER A 15 30.36 26.19 -29.99
CA SER A 15 29.04 26.22 -29.37
C SER A 15 29.14 25.56 -27.99
N PRO A 16 28.61 26.16 -26.90
CA PRO A 16 28.55 25.48 -25.64
C PRO A 16 27.59 24.29 -25.82
N LEU A 17 28.14 23.09 -25.66
CA LEU A 17 27.37 21.88 -25.48
C LEU A 17 26.37 22.14 -24.35
N SER A 18 25.09 22.25 -24.68
CA SER A 18 24.01 22.25 -23.72
C SER A 18 24.07 20.91 -22.99
N ALA A 19 24.65 20.90 -21.79
CA ALA A 19 24.52 19.80 -20.87
C ALA A 19 23.01 19.62 -20.62
N LYS A 20 22.44 18.53 -21.13
CA LYS A 20 21.15 18.06 -20.67
C LYS A 20 21.35 17.70 -19.20
N GLU A 21 20.75 18.47 -18.30
CA GLU A 21 20.56 18.04 -16.92
C GLU A 21 19.85 16.69 -16.96
N GLU A 22 20.54 15.62 -16.57
CA GLU A 22 19.92 14.32 -16.37
C GLU A 22 19.02 14.37 -15.13
N PRO A 23 17.86 13.70 -15.12
CA PRO A 23 16.84 13.88 -14.09
C PRO A 23 17.21 13.13 -12.80
N GLU A 24 18.12 13.71 -12.01
CA GLU A 24 18.69 13.12 -10.80
C GLU A 24 17.77 13.19 -9.54
N ASP A 25 16.58 13.78 -9.64
CA ASP A 25 15.78 14.18 -8.47
C ASP A 25 14.52 13.31 -8.20
N LYS A 26 13.95 12.63 -9.20
CA LYS A 26 12.68 11.89 -9.03
C LYS A 26 12.77 10.74 -8.03
N GLY A 27 13.91 10.07 -7.95
CA GLY A 27 14.13 8.97 -7.00
C GLY A 27 14.22 9.47 -5.55
N LYS A 28 14.88 10.61 -5.33
CA LYS A 28 15.00 11.21 -3.99
C LYS A 28 13.65 11.72 -3.48
N ASP A 29 12.81 12.24 -4.37
CA ASP A 29 11.48 12.71 -4.00
C ASP A 29 10.53 11.58 -3.60
N TYR A 30 10.55 10.48 -4.37
CA TYR A 30 9.80 9.27 -4.03
C TYR A 30 10.19 8.73 -2.65
N GLU A 31 11.49 8.57 -2.36
CA GLU A 31 11.92 8.05 -1.06
C GLU A 31 11.49 8.96 0.10
N ARG A 32 11.61 10.28 -0.04
CA ARG A 32 11.13 11.22 0.98
C ARG A 32 9.61 11.14 1.19
N GLN A 33 8.84 10.96 0.12
CA GLN A 33 7.38 10.80 0.23
C GLN A 33 7.05 9.48 0.93
N ARG A 34 7.71 8.40 0.51
CA ARG A 34 7.55 7.06 1.06
C ARG A 34 7.88 7.02 2.55
N GLU A 35 9.00 7.60 2.97
CA GLU A 35 9.39 7.67 4.38
C GLU A 35 8.35 8.40 5.23
N ARG A 36 7.88 9.58 4.77
CA ARG A 36 6.82 10.34 5.45
C ARG A 36 5.51 9.54 5.54
N ALA A 37 5.13 8.86 4.47
CA ALA A 37 3.94 8.02 4.45
C ALA A 37 4.06 6.84 5.42
N VAL A 38 5.21 6.16 5.46
CA VAL A 38 5.47 5.06 6.39
C VAL A 38 5.40 5.54 7.85
N GLU A 39 6.03 6.67 8.16
CA GLU A 39 6.00 7.24 9.51
C GLU A 39 4.58 7.61 9.93
N GLY A 40 3.88 8.41 9.12
CA GLY A 40 2.52 8.84 9.40
C GLY A 40 1.53 7.67 9.50
N ASN A 41 1.69 6.63 8.68
CA ASN A 41 0.84 5.44 8.77
C ASN A 41 1.15 4.59 10.02
N ARG A 42 2.40 4.53 10.48
CA ARG A 42 2.74 3.86 11.75
C ARG A 42 2.16 4.60 12.95
N GLU A 43 2.06 5.92 12.89
CA GLU A 43 1.34 6.70 13.91
C GLU A 43 -0.14 6.35 13.93
N LYS A 44 -0.81 6.36 12.76
CA LYS A 44 -2.22 5.92 12.65
C LYS A 44 -2.43 4.49 13.14
N ALA A 45 -1.50 3.58 12.85
CA ALA A 45 -1.54 2.21 13.36
C ALA A 45 -1.44 2.14 14.89
N ARG A 46 -0.56 2.94 15.50
CA ARG A 46 -0.44 3.05 16.96
C ARG A 46 -1.71 3.62 17.58
N GLU A 47 -2.30 4.65 16.97
CA GLU A 47 -3.57 5.22 17.43
C GLU A 47 -4.72 4.21 17.35
N ALA A 48 -4.82 3.46 16.24
CA ALA A 48 -5.82 2.41 16.07
C ALA A 48 -5.67 1.31 17.13
N TRP A 49 -4.43 0.89 17.41
CA TRP A 49 -4.16 -0.07 18.49
C TRP A 49 -4.53 0.47 19.88
N GLN A 50 -4.26 1.75 20.14
CA GLN A 50 -4.69 2.38 21.40
C GLN A 50 -6.22 2.49 21.50
N LYS A 51 -6.93 2.68 20.38
CA LYS A 51 -8.41 2.67 20.37
C LYS A 51 -8.95 1.31 20.80
N ASP A 52 -8.38 0.21 20.30
CA ASP A 52 -8.72 -1.14 20.77
C ASP A 52 -8.47 -1.26 22.28
N GLY A 53 -7.32 -0.76 22.74
CA GLY A 53 -6.93 -0.76 24.15
C GLY A 53 -7.87 0.01 25.09
N ARG A 54 -8.65 0.96 24.55
CA ARG A 54 -9.68 1.68 25.30
C ARG A 54 -11.02 0.96 25.32
N LYS A 55 -11.29 0.08 24.34
CA LYS A 55 -12.55 -0.66 24.22
C LYS A 55 -12.53 -1.98 24.98
N LEU A 56 -11.40 -2.66 24.98
CA LEU A 56 -11.25 -4.01 25.52
C LEU A 56 -10.50 -4.03 26.85
N LYS A 57 -10.82 -4.99 27.71
CA LYS A 57 -10.02 -5.27 28.91
C LYS A 57 -8.68 -5.89 28.52
N ARG A 58 -7.71 -5.85 29.45
CA ARG A 58 -6.36 -6.37 29.21
C ARG A 58 -6.33 -7.83 28.75
N ASP A 59 -7.16 -8.68 29.34
CA ASP A 59 -7.23 -10.10 28.98
C ASP A 59 -7.90 -10.31 27.62
N GLU A 60 -8.89 -9.49 27.27
CA GLU A 60 -9.55 -9.52 25.96
C GLU A 60 -8.61 -9.06 24.85
N LEU A 61 -7.81 -8.01 25.10
CA LEU A 61 -6.74 -7.58 24.18
C LEU A 61 -5.72 -8.68 23.95
N THR A 62 -5.28 -9.34 25.03
CA THR A 62 -4.33 -10.46 24.93
C THR A 62 -4.95 -11.60 24.12
N ALA A 63 -6.18 -12.00 24.43
CA ALA A 63 -6.86 -13.08 23.72
C ALA A 63 -7.09 -12.77 22.23
N MET A 64 -7.49 -11.53 21.90
CA MET A 64 -7.61 -11.06 20.52
C MET A 64 -6.26 -11.12 19.79
N GLU A 65 -5.19 -10.66 20.44
CA GLU A 65 -3.87 -10.65 19.83
C GLU A 65 -3.32 -12.04 19.62
N THR A 66 -3.46 -12.93 20.60
CA THR A 66 -3.07 -14.33 20.50
C THR A 66 -3.76 -14.99 19.30
N LEU A 67 -5.08 -14.87 19.21
CA LEU A 67 -5.87 -15.43 18.11
C LEU A 67 -5.40 -14.91 16.74
N TYR A 68 -5.09 -13.61 16.66
CA TYR A 68 -4.59 -13.02 15.42
C TYR A 68 -3.19 -13.54 15.06
N GLN A 69 -2.26 -13.53 16.01
CA GLN A 69 -0.88 -13.89 15.74
C GLN A 69 -0.73 -15.36 15.38
N GLU A 70 -1.45 -16.25 16.07
CA GLU A 70 -1.50 -17.68 15.73
C GLU A 70 -2.02 -17.88 14.29
N ALA A 71 -3.11 -17.21 13.91
CA ALA A 71 -3.62 -17.30 12.54
C ALA A 71 -2.66 -16.68 11.50
N ASN A 72 -1.91 -15.65 11.88
CA ASN A 72 -0.96 -14.95 11.02
C ASN A 72 0.34 -15.74 10.75
N GLU A 73 0.65 -16.77 11.53
CA GLU A 73 1.80 -17.65 11.25
C GLU A 73 1.66 -18.32 9.88
N ASN A 74 0.43 -18.72 9.52
CA ASN A 74 0.11 -19.24 8.20
C ASN A 74 -1.34 -18.96 7.79
N PRO A 75 -1.66 -17.76 7.27
CA PRO A 75 -3.05 -17.34 7.00
C PRO A 75 -3.71 -18.04 5.80
N ARG A 76 -2.98 -18.95 5.13
CA ARG A 76 -3.47 -19.72 3.97
C ARG A 76 -4.12 -21.06 4.35
N THR A 77 -3.95 -21.52 5.58
CA THR A 77 -4.56 -22.78 6.03
C THR A 77 -6.04 -22.55 6.36
N PRO A 78 -6.90 -23.57 6.18
CA PRO A 78 -8.31 -23.46 6.59
C PRO A 78 -8.47 -23.14 8.08
N GLU A 79 -7.63 -23.72 8.94
CA GLU A 79 -7.63 -23.49 10.38
C GLU A 79 -7.38 -22.01 10.72
N SER A 80 -6.32 -21.42 10.19
CA SER A 80 -6.04 -19.99 10.38
C SER A 80 -7.16 -19.12 9.85
N GLN A 81 -7.78 -19.48 8.72
CA GLN A 81 -8.92 -18.74 8.19
C GLN A 81 -10.13 -18.81 9.12
N GLU A 82 -10.43 -19.96 9.72
CA GLU A 82 -11.49 -20.05 10.74
C GLU A 82 -11.16 -19.22 12.00
N MET A 83 -9.90 -19.19 12.43
CA MET A 83 -9.47 -18.32 13.55
C MET A 83 -9.64 -16.83 13.23
N LEU A 84 -9.31 -16.40 12.01
CA LEU A 84 -9.56 -15.01 11.57
C LEU A 84 -11.06 -14.68 11.53
N LYS A 85 -11.90 -15.62 11.09
CA LYS A 85 -13.37 -15.46 11.11
C LYS A 85 -13.89 -15.36 12.54
N GLU A 86 -13.38 -16.18 13.45
CA GLU A 86 -13.70 -16.12 14.87
C GLU A 86 -13.30 -14.76 15.46
N LEU A 87 -12.11 -14.26 15.12
CA LEU A 87 -11.64 -12.95 15.56
C LEU A 87 -12.61 -11.84 15.15
N ILE A 88 -13.00 -11.79 13.88
CA ILE A 88 -13.97 -10.80 13.37
C ILE A 88 -15.30 -10.93 14.11
N LYS A 89 -15.77 -12.15 14.36
CA LYS A 89 -17.03 -12.39 15.07
C LYS A 89 -16.98 -11.93 16.53
N LYS A 90 -15.86 -12.18 17.22
CA LYS A 90 -15.71 -11.93 18.66
C LYS A 90 -15.34 -10.48 18.96
N TYR A 91 -14.59 -9.84 18.07
CA TYR A 91 -14.06 -8.49 18.26
C TYR A 91 -14.34 -7.57 17.05
N PRO A 92 -15.60 -7.46 16.58
CA PRO A 92 -15.94 -6.83 15.30
C PRO A 92 -15.63 -5.33 15.24
N GLU A 93 -15.45 -4.65 16.37
CA GLU A 93 -15.22 -3.20 16.40
C GLU A 93 -13.74 -2.84 16.61
N THR A 94 -12.83 -3.78 16.31
CA THR A 94 -11.40 -3.62 16.56
C THR A 94 -10.61 -3.43 15.28
N ASN A 95 -9.47 -2.75 15.41
CA ASN A 95 -8.49 -2.65 14.34
C ASN A 95 -8.05 -4.04 13.84
N ARG A 96 -7.95 -5.00 14.77
CA ARG A 96 -7.54 -6.37 14.45
C ARG A 96 -8.57 -7.14 13.62
N ALA A 97 -9.87 -6.87 13.80
CA ALA A 97 -10.91 -7.40 12.91
C ALA A 97 -10.74 -6.89 11.47
N GLY A 98 -10.35 -5.62 11.30
CA GLY A 98 -10.01 -5.06 9.99
C GLY A 98 -8.83 -5.76 9.31
N CYS A 99 -7.74 -5.98 10.05
CA CYS A 99 -6.60 -6.74 9.56
C CYS A 99 -7.00 -8.18 9.18
N ALA A 100 -7.80 -8.85 10.02
CA ALA A 100 -8.27 -10.21 9.78
C ALA A 100 -9.16 -10.30 8.53
N ALA A 101 -10.10 -9.36 8.34
CA ALA A 101 -10.95 -9.31 7.16
C ALA A 101 -10.09 -9.14 5.89
N CYS A 102 -9.09 -8.26 5.92
CA CYS A 102 -8.20 -8.07 4.79
C CYS A 102 -7.33 -9.32 4.49
N TYR A 103 -6.86 -10.05 5.50
CA TYR A 103 -6.17 -11.34 5.30
C TYR A 103 -7.05 -12.44 4.73
N LEU A 104 -8.29 -12.57 5.21
CA LEU A 104 -9.25 -13.50 4.60
C LEU A 104 -9.50 -13.15 3.13
N GLY A 105 -9.62 -11.86 2.85
CA GLY A 105 -9.67 -11.32 1.49
C GLY A 105 -8.44 -11.67 0.67
N GLN A 106 -7.23 -11.57 1.23
CA GLN A 106 -6.00 -11.81 0.49
C GLN A 106 -5.71 -13.30 0.25
N PHE A 107 -6.04 -14.17 1.21
CA PHE A 107 -5.55 -15.54 1.25
C PHE A 107 -6.63 -16.62 1.06
N SER A 108 -7.92 -16.27 1.05
CA SER A 108 -8.95 -17.25 0.70
C SER A 108 -8.77 -17.74 -0.74
N ARG A 109 -8.89 -19.06 -0.91
CA ARG A 109 -8.83 -19.73 -2.21
C ARG A 109 -10.16 -19.64 -2.95
N ASP A 110 -11.25 -19.41 -2.23
CA ASP A 110 -12.56 -19.19 -2.81
C ASP A 110 -12.68 -17.75 -3.31
N ALA A 111 -13.04 -17.59 -4.58
CA ALA A 111 -13.10 -16.28 -5.21
C ALA A 111 -14.15 -15.37 -4.55
N ALA A 112 -15.33 -15.91 -4.27
CA ALA A 112 -16.45 -15.17 -3.70
C ALA A 112 -16.19 -14.83 -2.23
N GLU A 113 -15.59 -15.74 -1.46
CA GLU A 113 -15.21 -15.47 -0.08
C GLU A 113 -14.15 -14.38 0.03
N SER A 114 -13.11 -14.45 -0.80
CA SER A 114 -12.08 -13.42 -0.85
C SER A 114 -12.67 -12.06 -1.25
N GLU A 115 -13.56 -11.99 -2.24
CA GLU A 115 -14.25 -10.74 -2.60
C GLU A 115 -15.09 -10.21 -1.44
N LYS A 116 -15.91 -11.06 -0.81
CA LYS A 116 -16.73 -10.72 0.36
C LYS A 116 -15.90 -10.08 1.47
N TYR A 117 -14.74 -10.64 1.80
CA TYR A 117 -13.92 -10.12 2.89
C TYR A 117 -13.12 -8.86 2.50
N LEU A 118 -12.72 -8.72 1.24
CA LEU A 118 -12.15 -7.46 0.75
C LEU A 118 -13.20 -6.33 0.78
N GLU A 119 -14.43 -6.61 0.35
CA GLU A 119 -15.54 -5.65 0.43
C GLU A 119 -15.88 -5.30 1.89
N LEU A 120 -15.87 -6.28 2.79
CA LEU A 120 -16.02 -6.03 4.23
C LEU A 120 -14.91 -5.12 4.76
N ALA A 121 -13.65 -5.40 4.45
CA ALA A 121 -12.51 -4.59 4.85
C ALA A 121 -12.62 -3.13 4.34
N ILE A 122 -13.08 -2.95 3.10
CA ILE A 122 -13.32 -1.63 2.49
C ILE A 122 -14.48 -0.92 3.19
N LYS A 123 -15.60 -1.60 3.42
CA LYS A 123 -16.82 -0.97 3.91
C LYS A 123 -16.71 -0.59 5.39
N ASP A 124 -16.26 -1.53 6.23
CA ASP A 124 -16.41 -1.42 7.67
C ASP A 124 -15.06 -1.18 8.39
N TYR A 125 -13.93 -1.38 7.71
CA TYR A 125 -12.59 -1.33 8.33
C TYR A 125 -11.58 -0.47 7.57
N SER A 126 -12.05 0.48 6.75
CA SER A 126 -11.18 1.30 5.90
C SER A 126 -10.19 2.17 6.67
N ASP A 127 -10.49 2.51 7.92
CA ASP A 127 -9.66 3.30 8.82
C ASP A 127 -8.71 2.46 9.69
N CYS A 128 -8.76 1.13 9.55
CA CYS A 128 -7.87 0.22 10.26
C CYS A 128 -6.49 0.16 9.59
N TYR A 129 -5.50 -0.24 10.39
CA TYR A 129 -4.09 -0.30 10.01
C TYR A 129 -3.42 -1.53 10.61
N TYR A 130 -2.60 -2.19 9.81
CA TYR A 130 -1.63 -3.14 10.36
C TYR A 130 -0.55 -2.38 11.16
N LEU A 131 0.02 -3.02 12.18
CA LEU A 131 1.05 -2.40 13.04
C LEU A 131 2.29 -1.90 12.28
N ASN A 132 2.58 -2.47 11.11
CA ASN A 132 3.68 -2.03 10.26
C ASN A 132 3.39 -0.73 9.47
N GLY A 133 2.15 -0.24 9.49
CA GLY A 133 1.69 0.96 8.77
C GLY A 133 0.89 0.67 7.49
N THR A 134 0.64 -0.58 7.11
CA THR A 134 -0.25 -0.85 5.96
C THR A 134 -1.68 -0.41 6.28
N SER A 135 -2.29 0.44 5.44
CA SER A 135 -3.71 0.78 5.55
C SER A 135 -4.58 -0.37 5.07
N VAL A 136 -5.54 -0.81 5.88
CA VAL A 136 -6.51 -1.85 5.51
C VAL A 136 -7.35 -1.38 4.32
N GLY A 137 -7.89 -0.16 4.38
CA GLY A 137 -8.73 0.40 3.31
C GLY A 137 -8.01 0.53 1.98
N GLY A 138 -6.76 1.03 1.98
CA GLY A 138 -5.96 1.15 0.76
C GLY A 138 -5.53 -0.21 0.19
N TRP A 139 -5.05 -1.11 1.06
CA TRP A 139 -4.57 -2.43 0.65
C TRP A 139 -5.69 -3.34 0.14
N ALA A 140 -6.86 -3.34 0.80
CA ALA A 140 -8.00 -4.13 0.36
C ALA A 140 -8.51 -3.69 -1.02
N ARG A 141 -8.53 -2.38 -1.30
CA ARG A 141 -8.86 -1.85 -2.64
C ARG A 141 -7.85 -2.26 -3.70
N MET A 142 -6.56 -2.23 -3.37
CA MET A 142 -5.49 -2.66 -4.30
C MET A 142 -5.66 -4.14 -4.65
N LEU A 143 -5.87 -5.00 -3.65
CA LEU A 143 -6.11 -6.43 -3.84
C LEU A 143 -7.36 -6.68 -4.69
N LEU A 144 -8.48 -6.01 -4.37
CA LEU A 144 -9.72 -6.18 -5.11
C LEU A 144 -9.58 -5.68 -6.56
N ALA A 145 -8.91 -4.54 -6.78
CA ALA A 145 -8.66 -4.02 -8.12
C ALA A 145 -7.89 -5.01 -8.99
N GLY A 146 -6.84 -5.65 -8.45
CA GLY A 146 -6.08 -6.69 -9.14
C GLY A 146 -6.94 -7.90 -9.50
N ARG A 147 -7.86 -8.31 -8.62
CA ARG A 147 -8.78 -9.44 -8.90
C ARG A 147 -9.81 -9.10 -9.97
N GLU A 148 -10.42 -7.93 -9.89
CA GLU A 148 -11.42 -7.45 -10.86
C GLU A 148 -10.82 -7.28 -12.26
N LYS A 149 -9.55 -6.90 -12.35
CA LYS A 149 -8.81 -6.86 -13.62
C LYS A 149 -8.69 -8.27 -14.22
N ASN A 150 -8.37 -9.26 -13.40
CA ASN A 150 -8.23 -10.66 -13.83
C ASN A 150 -9.56 -11.33 -14.17
N SER A 151 -10.68 -10.90 -13.57
CA SER A 151 -12.02 -11.43 -13.86
C SER A 151 -12.73 -10.73 -15.03
N GLY A 152 -12.11 -9.72 -15.67
CA GLY A 152 -12.64 -9.00 -16.83
C GLY A 152 -13.49 -7.76 -16.49
N SER A 153 -13.60 -7.40 -15.20
CA SER A 153 -14.37 -6.27 -14.68
C SER A 153 -13.53 -4.99 -14.62
N ALA A 154 -13.09 -4.53 -15.79
CA ALA A 154 -12.15 -3.41 -15.91
C ALA A 154 -12.70 -2.07 -15.35
N SER A 155 -14.02 -1.89 -15.29
CA SER A 155 -14.64 -0.69 -14.73
C SER A 155 -14.52 -0.63 -13.20
N LYS A 156 -14.77 -1.75 -12.49
CA LYS A 156 -14.64 -1.83 -11.02
C LYS A 156 -13.19 -1.65 -10.60
N ALA A 157 -12.25 -2.30 -11.31
CA ALA A 157 -10.81 -2.10 -11.09
C ALA A 157 -10.39 -0.62 -11.24
N ARG A 158 -10.83 0.08 -12.30
CA ARG A 158 -10.54 1.50 -12.49
C ARG A 158 -11.13 2.38 -11.39
N LYS A 159 -12.35 2.09 -10.92
CA LYS A 159 -12.97 2.82 -9.82
C LYS A 159 -12.15 2.68 -8.54
N LEU A 160 -11.76 1.46 -8.18
CA LEU A 160 -10.93 1.19 -7.00
C LEU A 160 -9.57 1.88 -7.09
N ALA A 161 -8.93 1.86 -8.27
CA ALA A 161 -7.68 2.58 -8.49
C ALA A 161 -7.84 4.11 -8.36
N ALA A 162 -8.97 4.67 -8.79
CA ALA A 162 -9.27 6.09 -8.60
C ALA A 162 -9.47 6.44 -7.11
N GLU A 163 -10.17 5.59 -6.35
CA GLU A 163 -10.31 5.73 -4.89
C GLU A 163 -8.95 5.68 -4.19
N ILE A 164 -8.05 4.77 -4.58
CA ILE A 164 -6.70 4.72 -3.99
C ILE A 164 -5.93 6.01 -4.25
N ARG A 165 -5.93 6.51 -5.50
CA ARG A 165 -5.22 7.76 -5.83
C ARG A 165 -5.76 8.97 -5.07
N LYS A 166 -7.07 9.02 -4.84
CA LYS A 166 -7.74 10.17 -4.24
C LYS A 166 -7.72 10.12 -2.72
N ASP A 167 -8.14 9.00 -2.15
CA ASP A 167 -8.46 8.88 -0.73
C ASP A 167 -7.33 8.18 0.06
N TYR A 168 -6.40 7.50 -0.64
CA TYR A 168 -5.29 6.76 -0.05
C TYR A 168 -3.92 7.04 -0.72
N PRO A 169 -3.56 8.31 -1.01
CA PRO A 169 -2.33 8.63 -1.74
C PRO A 169 -1.06 8.15 -1.02
N ASP A 170 -1.10 8.12 0.31
CA ASP A 170 0.01 7.71 1.19
C ASP A 170 -0.14 6.26 1.70
N ALA A 171 -1.11 5.48 1.21
CA ALA A 171 -1.21 4.10 1.62
C ALA A 171 0.01 3.30 1.14
N THR A 172 0.50 2.43 2.02
CA THR A 172 1.66 1.57 1.75
C THR A 172 1.26 0.10 1.78
N ASN A 173 2.01 -0.75 1.07
CA ASN A 173 1.95 -2.20 1.23
C ASN A 173 2.71 -2.66 2.50
N HIS A 174 2.76 -3.98 2.74
CA HIS A 174 3.44 -4.54 3.91
C HIS A 174 4.96 -4.31 3.97
N SER A 175 5.59 -3.99 2.83
CA SER A 175 7.01 -3.64 2.73
C SER A 175 7.27 -2.13 2.90
N GLY A 176 6.22 -1.33 3.06
CA GLY A 176 6.32 0.14 3.16
C GLY A 176 6.37 0.86 1.82
N GLU A 177 6.16 0.18 0.69
CA GLU A 177 6.08 0.84 -0.63
C GLU A 177 4.72 1.48 -0.84
N LEU A 178 4.70 2.69 -1.41
CA LEU A 178 3.46 3.39 -1.75
C LEU A 178 2.63 2.58 -2.75
N LEU A 179 1.31 2.55 -2.56
CA LEU A 179 0.41 1.80 -3.43
C LEU A 179 0.24 2.45 -4.80
N VAL A 180 0.19 3.78 -4.87
CA VAL A 180 -0.12 4.51 -6.11
C VAL A 180 0.78 4.12 -7.29
N PRO A 181 2.12 4.03 -7.16
CA PRO A 181 2.99 3.59 -8.25
C PRO A 181 2.72 2.18 -8.80
N PHE A 182 2.06 1.31 -8.04
CA PHE A 182 1.70 -0.03 -8.53
C PHE A 182 0.43 -0.02 -9.39
N LEU A 183 -0.39 1.02 -9.29
CA LEU A 183 -1.64 1.13 -10.08
C LEU A 183 -1.38 1.40 -11.56
N ASP A 184 -0.21 1.95 -11.89
CA ASP A 184 0.17 2.39 -13.24
C ASP A 184 1.11 1.40 -13.94
N LYS A 185 1.59 0.36 -13.23
CA LYS A 185 2.62 -0.56 -13.71
C LYS A 185 2.10 -1.76 -14.51
N GLU A 186 0.86 -1.72 -15.01
CA GLU A 186 0.27 -2.85 -15.75
C GLU A 186 -0.60 -2.49 -16.94
#